data_AF-A0A6A3GFW7-F1
#
_entry.id   AF-A0A6A3GFW7-F1
#
_cell.length_a   1.000
_cell.length_b   1.000
_cell.length_c   1.000
_cell.angle_alpha   90.00
_cell.angle_beta   90.00
_cell.angle_gamma   90.00
#
_symmetry.space_group_name_H-M   'P 1'
#
loop_
_entity.id
_entity.type
_entity.pdbx_description
1 polymer ?
#
loop_
_entity_poly.entity_id
_entity_poly.type
_entity_poly.pdbx_seq_one_letter_code
_entity_poly.pdbx_strand_id
1 'polypeptide(L)'
;MVMIGNAPVVSKSKFQRTVALSSAEAEYMALSLCVQEVLWTRAMLTDMETLQQNATTIWEDNQGAIALAQNAGYHARTKHVDIRHHFIRENVERGTVKVEYVDTKNQLADILTKALGTKTLKFLRDGNGIKEKVTVP
;
A
#
# COMPACT_ATOMS: atom_id res chain seq x y z
N MET A 1 3.81 -1.88 -0.36
CA MET A 1 4.53 -3.16 -0.41
C MET A 1 3.52 -4.23 -0.78
N VAL A 2 3.84 -5.11 -1.74
CA VAL A 2 2.96 -6.22 -2.16
C VAL A 2 3.57 -7.53 -1.64
N MET A 3 2.72 -8.33 -0.98
CA MET A 3 3.09 -9.60 -0.37
C MET A 3 2.49 -10.76 -1.15
N ILE A 4 3.27 -11.82 -1.40
CA ILE A 4 2.78 -13.10 -1.91
C ILE A 4 3.36 -14.19 -1.01
N GLY A 5 2.51 -15.06 -0.46
CA GLY A 5 2.96 -16.15 0.42
C GLY A 5 3.71 -15.68 1.67
N ASN A 6 3.28 -14.57 2.28
CA ASN A 6 3.93 -13.91 3.43
C ASN A 6 5.38 -13.42 3.16
N ALA A 7 5.75 -13.24 1.90
CA ALA A 7 7.02 -12.64 1.51
C ALA A 7 6.80 -11.36 0.68
N PRO A 8 7.59 -10.30 0.89
CA PRO A 8 7.55 -9.11 0.07
C PRO A 8 8.12 -9.41 -1.31
N VAL A 9 7.29 -9.26 -2.34
CA VAL A 9 7.69 -9.46 -3.74
C VAL A 9 7.89 -8.14 -4.49
N VAL A 10 7.16 -7.11 -4.09
CA VAL A 10 7.28 -5.76 -4.66
C VAL A 10 7.33 -4.74 -3.53
N SER A 11 8.40 -3.96 -3.52
CA SER A 11 8.61 -2.86 -2.59
C SER A 11 9.11 -1.64 -3.33
N LYS A 12 8.51 -0.48 -3.04
CA LYS A 12 8.87 0.79 -3.66
C LYS A 12 8.80 1.87 -2.60
N SER A 13 9.88 2.61 -2.44
CA SER A 13 9.96 3.80 -1.59
C SER A 13 10.41 4.97 -2.47
N LYS A 14 9.61 6.02 -2.53
CA LYS A 14 9.85 7.17 -3.41
C LYS A 14 9.28 8.42 -2.79
N PHE A 15 10.04 9.52 -2.87
CA PHE A 15 9.54 10.85 -2.51
C PHE A 15 8.33 11.25 -3.36
N GLN A 16 7.31 11.82 -2.73
CA GLN A 16 6.17 12.38 -3.46
C GLN A 16 6.66 13.51 -4.39
N ARG A 17 6.29 13.44 -5.68
CA ARG A 17 6.65 14.47 -6.67
C ARG A 17 5.82 15.74 -6.54
N THR A 18 4.64 15.63 -5.95
CA THR A 18 3.73 16.76 -5.71
C THR A 18 3.64 17.00 -4.22
N VAL A 19 3.48 18.26 -3.83
CA VAL A 19 3.31 18.65 -2.42
C VAL A 19 1.94 18.15 -1.95
N ALA A 20 1.92 17.37 -0.87
CA ALA A 20 0.70 17.01 -0.17
C ALA A 20 0.38 18.10 0.87
N LEU A 21 -0.90 18.44 1.02
CA LEU A 21 -1.37 19.44 1.98
C LEU A 21 -1.64 18.83 3.37
N SER A 22 -1.62 17.50 3.48
CA SER A 22 -1.81 16.78 4.74
C SER A 22 -1.12 15.41 4.69
N SER A 23 -0.90 14.79 5.87
CA SER A 23 -0.44 13.41 5.95
C SER A 23 -1.43 12.44 5.30
N ALA A 24 -2.74 12.65 5.49
CA ALA A 24 -3.78 11.83 4.85
C ALA A 24 -3.67 11.88 3.32
N GLU A 25 -3.42 13.05 2.74
CA GLU A 25 -3.20 13.17 1.29
C GLU A 25 -1.89 12.50 0.85
N ALA A 26 -0.81 12.63 1.64
CA ALA A 26 0.45 11.97 1.35
C ALA A 26 0.34 10.43 1.32
N GLU A 27 -0.38 9.87 2.30
CA GLU A 27 -0.67 8.43 2.36
C GLU A 27 -1.65 8.01 1.26
N TYR A 28 -2.66 8.83 0.96
CA TYR A 28 -3.57 8.58 -0.16
C TYR A 28 -2.84 8.52 -1.52
N MET A 29 -1.83 9.37 -1.70
CA MET A 29 -0.96 9.32 -2.86
C MET A 29 -0.10 8.05 -2.90
N ALA A 30 0.41 7.59 -1.76
CA ALA A 30 1.14 6.34 -1.65
C ALA A 30 0.23 5.14 -1.94
N LEU A 31 -1.00 5.15 -1.42
CA LEU A 31 -2.05 4.18 -1.70
C LEU A 31 -2.34 4.08 -3.20
N SER A 32 -2.42 5.21 -3.92
CA SER A 32 -2.64 5.22 -5.37
C SER A 32 -1.53 4.49 -6.13
N LEU A 33 -0.28 4.66 -5.70
CA LEU A 33 0.85 3.92 -6.28
C LEU A 33 0.76 2.44 -5.91
N CYS A 34 0.39 2.12 -4.68
CA CYS A 34 0.21 0.74 -4.22
C CYS A 34 -0.86 0.00 -5.02
N VAL A 35 -2.01 0.65 -5.30
CA VAL A 35 -3.06 0.07 -6.16
C VAL A 35 -2.54 -0.22 -7.57
N GLN A 36 -1.72 0.66 -8.16
CA GLN A 36 -1.11 0.39 -9.47
C GLN A 36 -0.20 -0.86 -9.44
N GLU A 37 0.65 -0.99 -8.42
CA GLU A 37 1.52 -2.16 -8.27
C GLU A 37 0.69 -3.44 -8.01
N VAL A 38 -0.43 -3.35 -7.28
CA VAL A 38 -1.36 -4.48 -7.08
C VAL A 38 -2.02 -4.90 -8.39
N LEU A 39 -2.53 -3.96 -9.19
CA LEU A 39 -3.12 -4.26 -10.50
C LEU A 39 -2.10 -4.92 -11.44
N TRP A 40 -0.88 -4.40 -11.47
CA TRP A 40 0.20 -4.99 -12.25
C TRP A 40 0.53 -6.42 -11.79
N THR A 41 0.65 -6.62 -10.48
CA THR A 41 0.92 -7.96 -9.90
C THR A 41 -0.21 -8.94 -10.23
N ARG A 42 -1.48 -8.50 -10.16
CA ARG A 42 -2.64 -9.34 -10.53
C ARG A 42 -2.63 -9.70 -12.01
N ALA A 43 -2.28 -8.77 -12.90
CA ALA A 43 -2.14 -9.04 -14.33
C ALA A 43 -1.03 -10.08 -14.57
N MET A 44 0.15 -9.88 -13.98
CA MET A 44 1.27 -10.82 -14.08
C MET A 44 0.90 -12.21 -13.57
N LEU A 45 0.19 -12.31 -12.44
CA LEU A 45 -0.28 -13.59 -11.92
C LEU A 45 -1.31 -14.26 -12.84
N THR A 46 -2.14 -13.46 -13.51
CA THR A 46 -3.11 -13.96 -14.50
C THR A 46 -2.40 -14.58 -15.70
N ASP A 47 -1.33 -13.95 -16.19
CA ASP A 47 -0.48 -14.50 -17.27
C ASP A 47 0.22 -15.81 -16.86
N MET A 48 0.41 -16.01 -15.55
CA MET A 48 0.93 -17.26 -14.95
C MET A 48 -0.19 -18.23 -14.54
N GLU A 49 -1.39 -18.10 -15.11
CA GLU A 49 -2.56 -18.95 -14.86
C GLU A 49 -3.03 -18.96 -13.38
N THR A 50 -2.62 -17.96 -12.60
CA THR A 50 -2.95 -17.80 -11.18
C THR A 50 -3.88 -16.60 -10.99
N LEU A 51 -5.16 -16.78 -11.28
CA LEU A 51 -6.14 -15.71 -11.17
C LEU A 51 -6.50 -15.38 -9.71
N GLN A 52 -6.26 -14.14 -9.30
CA GLN A 52 -6.75 -13.63 -8.02
C GLN A 52 -8.24 -13.25 -8.14
N GLN A 53 -9.14 -14.15 -7.73
CA GLN A 53 -10.59 -13.90 -7.84
C GLN A 53 -11.11 -12.83 -6.87
N ASN A 54 -10.64 -12.88 -5.62
CA ASN A 54 -11.11 -11.97 -4.57
C ASN A 54 -10.37 -10.63 -4.59
N ALA A 55 -10.99 -9.61 -4.00
CA ALA A 55 -10.36 -8.32 -3.75
C ALA A 55 -9.01 -8.49 -3.04
N THR A 56 -7.98 -7.81 -3.52
CA THR A 56 -6.69 -7.75 -2.81
C THR A 56 -6.79 -6.76 -1.66
N THR A 57 -6.57 -7.20 -0.42
CA THR A 57 -6.52 -6.33 0.75
C THR A 57 -5.27 -5.45 0.72
N ILE A 58 -5.45 -4.14 0.84
CA ILE A 58 -4.39 -3.18 1.09
C ILE A 58 -4.54 -2.67 2.52
N TRP A 59 -3.50 -2.85 3.32
CA TRP A 59 -3.47 -2.44 4.72
C TRP A 59 -2.95 -1.00 4.85
N GLU A 60 -3.74 -0.15 5.47
CA GLU A 60 -3.47 1.28 5.65
C GLU A 60 -3.62 1.64 7.13
N ASP A 61 -2.70 2.44 7.68
CA ASP A 61 -2.78 2.88 9.09
C ASP A 61 -3.37 4.30 9.22
N ASN A 62 -3.43 5.04 8.11
CA ASN A 62 -4.02 6.36 8.06
C ASN A 62 -5.55 6.32 7.78
N GLN A 63 -6.34 6.49 8.83
CA GLN A 63 -7.81 6.57 8.75
C GLN A 63 -8.33 7.65 7.79
N GLY A 64 -7.61 8.77 7.63
CA GLY A 64 -7.96 9.80 6.67
C GLY A 64 -7.82 9.33 5.23
N ALA A 65 -6.75 8.60 4.91
CA ALA A 65 -6.55 7.99 3.59
C ALA A 65 -7.58 6.90 3.30
N ILE A 66 -7.93 6.07 4.30
CA ILE A 66 -9.00 5.06 4.19
C ILE A 66 -10.34 5.74 3.89
N ALA A 67 -10.68 6.79 4.66
CA ALA A 67 -11.90 7.54 4.46
C ALA A 67 -11.95 8.18 3.06
N LEU A 68 -10.83 8.68 2.53
CA LEU A 68 -10.76 9.21 1.16
C LEU A 68 -11.03 8.12 0.11
N ALA A 69 -10.54 6.90 0.33
CA ALA A 69 -10.76 5.77 -0.58
C ALA A 69 -12.22 5.28 -0.61
N GLN A 70 -12.93 5.45 0.50
CA GLN A 70 -14.30 4.95 0.69
C GLN A 70 -15.40 6.00 0.42
N ASN A 71 -15.15 7.29 0.70
CA ASN A 71 -16.20 8.30 0.68
C ASN A 71 -16.43 8.93 -0.69
N ALA A 72 -17.67 8.87 -1.19
CA ALA A 72 -18.14 9.48 -2.44
C ALA A 72 -18.15 11.03 -2.42
N GLY A 73 -18.25 11.66 -1.24
CA GLY A 73 -18.54 13.09 -1.09
C GLY A 73 -17.34 14.04 -0.97
N TYR A 74 -16.10 13.56 -1.09
CA TYR A 74 -14.93 14.44 -1.07
C TYR A 74 -14.71 15.04 -2.46
N HIS A 75 -14.86 16.36 -2.59
CA HIS A 75 -14.49 17.11 -3.80
C HIS A 75 -13.05 17.59 -3.68
N ALA A 76 -12.15 16.94 -4.40
CA ALA A 76 -10.75 17.33 -4.46
C ALA A 76 -10.62 18.74 -5.06
N ARG A 77 -9.86 19.63 -4.41
CA ARG A 77 -9.64 21.00 -4.90
C ARG A 77 -8.57 21.09 -5.99
N THR A 78 -7.88 19.98 -6.28
CA THR A 78 -6.78 19.91 -7.26
C THR A 78 -6.94 18.68 -8.17
N LYS A 79 -6.69 18.87 -9.48
CA LYS A 79 -6.91 17.86 -10.52
C LYS A 79 -6.18 16.53 -10.28
N HIS A 80 -4.95 16.58 -9.76
CA HIS A 80 -4.15 15.36 -9.56
C HIS A 80 -4.65 14.51 -8.38
N VAL A 81 -5.22 15.14 -7.36
CA VAL A 81 -5.90 14.44 -6.25
C VAL A 81 -7.19 13.83 -6.77
N ASP A 82 -7.94 14.57 -7.58
CA ASP A 82 -9.20 14.12 -8.18
C ASP A 82 -9.04 12.85 -9.03
N ILE A 83 -8.03 12.82 -9.91
CA ILE A 83 -7.73 11.63 -10.74
C ILE A 83 -7.37 10.42 -9.86
N ARG A 84 -6.52 10.60 -8.83
CA ARG A 84 -6.17 9.52 -7.90
C ARG A 84 -7.38 9.06 -7.10
N HIS A 85 -8.28 9.99 -6.79
CA HIS A 85 -9.50 9.74 -6.04
C HIS A 85 -10.42 8.80 -6.81
N HIS A 86 -10.76 9.18 -8.03
CA HIS A 86 -11.54 8.35 -8.94
C HIS A 86 -10.88 6.98 -9.18
N PHE A 87 -9.56 6.96 -9.43
CA PHE A 87 -8.83 5.72 -9.71
C PHE A 87 -8.90 4.69 -8.56
N ILE A 88 -8.63 5.12 -7.32
CA ILE A 88 -8.68 4.18 -6.18
C ILE A 88 -10.13 3.74 -5.94
N ARG A 89 -11.08 4.69 -5.92
CA ARG A 89 -12.48 4.39 -5.65
C ARG A 89 -13.07 3.40 -6.65
N GLU A 90 -12.84 3.61 -7.94
CA GLU A 90 -13.33 2.70 -8.98
C GLU A 90 -12.82 1.27 -8.76
N ASN A 91 -11.56 1.10 -8.35
CA ASN A 91 -11.00 -0.21 -8.06
C ASN A 91 -11.56 -0.84 -6.77
N VAL A 92 -11.96 -0.03 -5.80
CA VAL A 92 -12.66 -0.48 -4.59
C VAL A 92 -14.10 -0.88 -4.92
N GLU A 93 -14.84 -0.05 -5.65
CA GLU A 93 -16.23 -0.30 -6.08
C GLU A 93 -16.34 -1.54 -6.98
N ARG A 94 -15.36 -1.77 -7.87
CA ARG A 94 -15.27 -2.99 -8.68
C ARG A 94 -14.90 -4.24 -7.88
N GLY A 95 -14.54 -4.11 -6.61
CA GLY A 95 -14.07 -5.22 -5.78
C GLY A 95 -12.69 -5.76 -6.20
N THR A 96 -11.91 -5.00 -6.97
CA THR A 96 -10.55 -5.41 -7.36
C THR A 96 -9.58 -5.32 -6.19
N VAL A 97 -9.75 -4.27 -5.37
CA VAL A 97 -8.99 -4.04 -4.14
C VAL A 97 -9.94 -3.68 -3.02
N LYS A 98 -9.53 -3.90 -1.76
CA LYS A 98 -10.21 -3.36 -0.59
C LYS A 98 -9.17 -2.74 0.34
N VAL A 99 -9.50 -1.62 0.97
CA VAL A 99 -8.61 -0.91 1.88
C VAL A 99 -9.09 -1.15 3.31
N GLU A 100 -8.24 -1.73 4.15
CA GLU A 100 -8.56 -2.08 5.54
C GLU A 100 -7.54 -1.46 6.50
N TYR A 101 -8.03 -1.13 7.70
CA TYR A 101 -7.20 -0.54 8.74
C TYR A 101 -6.22 -1.56 9.33
N VAL A 102 -4.98 -1.12 9.54
CA VAL A 102 -3.99 -1.80 10.37
C VAL A 102 -3.44 -0.83 11.42
N ASP A 103 -3.17 -1.32 12.63
CA ASP A 103 -2.48 -0.51 13.65
C ASP A 103 -1.08 -0.14 13.16
N THR A 104 -0.64 1.10 13.38
CA THR A 104 0.69 1.59 12.97
C THR A 104 1.84 0.70 13.46
N LYS A 105 1.72 0.05 14.64
CA LYS A 105 2.75 -0.87 15.15
C LYS A 105 2.88 -2.14 14.31
N ASN A 106 1.83 -2.48 13.57
CA ASN A 106 1.75 -3.66 12.70
C ASN A 106 1.86 -3.29 11.20
N GLN A 107 2.08 -2.01 10.87
CA GLN A 107 2.23 -1.56 9.49
C GLN A 107 3.60 -2.00 8.93
N LEU A 108 3.60 -3.14 8.25
CA LEU A 108 4.80 -3.76 7.69
C LEU A 108 5.53 -2.87 6.67
N ALA A 109 4.82 -1.96 6.00
CA ALA A 109 5.40 -1.05 5.01
C ALA A 109 6.30 0.03 5.64
N ASP A 110 6.18 0.29 6.95
CA ASP A 110 6.95 1.32 7.66
C ASP A 110 8.46 1.07 7.63
N ILE A 111 8.88 -0.18 7.44
CA ILE A 111 10.30 -0.55 7.27
C ILE A 111 10.95 0.16 6.07
N LEU A 112 10.14 0.58 5.08
CA LEU A 112 10.62 1.21 3.85
C LEU A 112 10.47 2.73 3.84
N THR A 113 9.68 3.29 4.76
CA THR A 113 9.25 4.71 4.72
C THR A 113 9.68 5.50 5.95
N LYS A 114 9.96 4.85 7.08
CA LYS A 114 10.27 5.49 8.35
C LYS A 114 11.67 5.14 8.86
N ALA A 115 12.29 6.07 9.57
CA ALA A 115 13.48 5.80 10.37
C ALA A 115 13.07 5.13 11.68
N LEU A 116 13.11 3.79 11.71
CA LEU A 116 12.65 2.99 12.84
C LEU A 116 13.78 2.70 13.85
N GLY A 117 13.44 2.68 15.14
CA GLY A 117 14.33 2.16 16.19
C GLY A 117 14.53 0.64 16.06
N THR A 118 15.64 0.12 16.56
CA THR A 118 16.06 -1.29 16.38
C THR A 118 15.01 -2.31 16.81
N LYS A 119 14.27 -2.07 17.89
CA LYS A 119 13.22 -2.99 18.38
C LYS A 119 12.07 -3.10 17.39
N THR A 120 11.54 -1.97 16.92
CA THR A 120 10.45 -1.91 15.95
C THR A 120 10.89 -2.46 14.59
N LEU A 121 12.11 -2.14 14.15
CA LEU A 121 12.68 -2.66 12.92
C LEU A 121 12.72 -4.20 12.93
N LYS A 122 13.21 -4.81 14.02
CA LYS A 122 13.25 -6.28 14.16
C LYS A 122 11.85 -6.88 14.12
N PHE A 123 10.91 -6.32 14.89
CA PHE A 123 9.53 -6.78 14.91
C PHE A 123 8.87 -6.77 13.51
N LEU A 124 8.96 -5.66 12.78
CA LEU A 124 8.38 -5.55 11.44
C LEU A 124 9.13 -6.39 10.40
N ARG A 125 10.45 -6.55 10.53
CA ARG A 125 11.24 -7.42 9.65
C ARG A 125 10.81 -8.87 9.79
N ASP A 126 10.67 -9.34 11.02
CA ASP A 126 10.27 -10.72 11.31
C ASP A 126 8.84 -10.98 10.81
N GLY A 127 7.93 -9.99 10.92
CA GLY A 127 6.59 -10.03 10.34
C GLY A 127 6.54 -10.03 8.81
N ASN A 128 7.57 -9.49 8.15
CA ASN A 128 7.72 -9.51 6.69
C ASN A 128 8.39 -10.79 6.15
N GLY A 129 8.81 -11.72 7.01
CA GLY A 129 9.52 -12.94 6.57
C GLY A 129 10.93 -12.67 6.00
N ILE A 130 11.46 -11.46 6.13
CA ILE A 130 12.82 -11.09 5.69
C ILE A 130 13.82 -11.67 6.69
N LYS A 131 14.74 -12.51 6.22
CA LYS A 131 15.78 -13.13 7.05
C LYS A 131 17.13 -12.47 6.81
N GLU A 132 17.95 -12.42 7.87
CA GLU A 132 19.35 -12.02 7.73
C GLU A 132 20.08 -13.02 6.85
N LYS A 133 20.91 -12.51 5.93
CA LYS A 133 21.81 -13.35 5.17
C LYS A 133 22.85 -13.90 6.14
N VAL A 134 22.83 -15.21 6.39
CA VAL A 134 23.91 -15.88 7.10
C VAL A 134 25.12 -15.90 6.16
N THR A 135 25.99 -14.90 6.27
CA THR A 135 27.32 -14.97 5.68
C THR A 135 28.13 -15.94 6.53
N VAL A 136 28.33 -17.15 6.00
CA VAL A 136 29.35 -18.07 6.51
C VAL A 136 30.71 -17.41 6.25
N PRO A 137 31.62 -17.37 7.24
CA PRO A 137 32.94 -16.77 7.08
C PRO A 137 33.76 -17.42 5.96
#